data_AF-A0A101RZZ2-F1
#
_entry.id   AF-A0A101RZZ2-F1
#
_cell.length_a   1.000
_cell.length_b   1.000
_cell.length_c   1.000
_cell.angle_alpha   90.00
_cell.angle_beta   90.00
_cell.angle_gamma   90.00
#
_symmetry.space_group_name_H-M   'P 1'
#
loop_
_entity.id
_entity.type
_entity.pdbx_description
1 polymer ?
#
loop_
_entity_poly.entity_id
_entity_poly.type
_entity_poly.pdbx_seq_one_letter_code
_entity_poly.pdbx_strand_id
1 'polypeptide(L)'
;MTELLEAEELRLVEVAPPAIPAGTRAAMNREWAEAVLANPALFDGPVVLCAGLSREGRDDLLVSWSRTTYRYFALRRVPGATVLRSLFVSVIQPTDDGRVLVGRMSRSTAAPGRWQFPGGSVEPPTGDEPLDEGALRRHAALELAEETGVDVPATALTRCLITYGDDGQVGVHYLAPSLPAPVLQDRFDALAAAEAARGRDPEFDRIVFVGSPPELPRLEGPHVVYLEPVVRWTSRRVGS
;
A
#
# COMPACT_ATOMS: atom_id res chain seq x y z
N MET A 1 -5.69 4.93 -15.59
CA MET A 1 -6.51 3.71 -15.60
C MET A 1 -5.78 2.71 -14.70
N THR A 2 -6.54 1.83 -14.05
CA THR A 2 -6.00 0.78 -13.19
C THR A 2 -6.54 -0.54 -13.71
N GLU A 3 -5.66 -1.39 -14.25
CA GLU A 3 -6.00 -2.73 -14.65
C GLU A 3 -6.13 -3.62 -13.40
N LEU A 4 -7.15 -4.49 -13.41
CA LEU A 4 -7.39 -5.46 -12.36
C LEU A 4 -7.01 -6.84 -12.88
N LEU A 5 -6.09 -7.51 -12.18
CA LEU A 5 -5.47 -8.75 -12.61
C LEU A 5 -5.68 -9.84 -11.56
N GLU A 6 -6.15 -10.99 -12.01
CA GLU A 6 -6.14 -12.23 -11.24
C GLU A 6 -5.04 -13.12 -11.83
N ALA A 7 -4.30 -13.81 -10.96
CA ALA A 7 -3.18 -14.66 -11.33
C ALA A 7 -3.12 -15.86 -10.39
N GLU A 8 -2.81 -17.04 -10.92
CA GLU A 8 -2.58 -18.24 -10.12
C GLU A 8 -1.21 -18.14 -9.43
N GLU A 9 -0.16 -17.80 -10.19
CA GLU A 9 1.17 -17.58 -9.65
C GLU A 9 1.62 -16.12 -9.78
N LEU A 10 2.28 -15.62 -8.72
CA LEU A 10 2.98 -14.34 -8.72
C LEU A 10 4.45 -14.57 -8.42
N ARG A 11 5.30 -14.31 -9.41
CA ARG A 11 6.75 -14.40 -9.27
C ARG A 11 7.36 -13.02 -9.15
N LEU A 12 8.31 -12.87 -8.25
CA LEU A 12 9.04 -11.63 -8.02
C LEU A 12 10.52 -11.85 -8.36
N VAL A 13 11.07 -10.98 -9.20
CA VAL A 13 12.47 -11.07 -9.62
C VAL A 13 13.16 -9.75 -9.41
N GLU A 14 14.25 -9.76 -8.66
CA GLU A 14 15.06 -8.58 -8.48
C GLU A 14 15.87 -8.25 -9.74
N VAL A 15 15.88 -6.98 -10.10
CA VAL A 15 16.70 -6.40 -11.16
C VAL A 15 17.52 -5.23 -10.61
N ALA A 16 18.53 -4.82 -11.38
CA ALA A 16 19.37 -3.69 -11.01
C ALA A 16 18.52 -2.40 -10.85
N PRO A 17 18.80 -1.57 -9.83
CA PRO A 17 18.11 -0.30 -9.65
C PRO A 17 18.36 0.65 -10.82
N PRO A 18 17.42 1.57 -11.12
CA PRO A 18 17.58 2.52 -12.20
C PRO A 18 18.81 3.40 -12.01
N ALA A 19 19.61 3.58 -13.07
CA ALA A 19 20.76 4.46 -13.05
C ALA A 19 20.31 5.92 -12.93
N ILE A 20 20.75 6.61 -11.87
CA ILE A 20 20.46 8.03 -11.65
C ILE A 20 21.74 8.83 -11.92
N PRO A 21 21.77 9.69 -12.97
CA PRO A 21 22.91 10.56 -13.26
C PRO A 21 23.27 11.43 -12.07
N ALA A 22 24.56 11.77 -11.93
CA ALA A 22 25.06 12.51 -10.77
C ALA A 22 24.33 13.85 -10.53
N GLY A 23 24.05 14.61 -11.60
CA GLY A 23 23.30 15.87 -11.51
C GLY A 23 21.86 15.67 -11.02
N THR A 24 21.16 14.67 -11.55
CA THR A 24 19.81 14.29 -11.14
C THR A 24 19.78 13.81 -9.68
N ARG A 25 20.79 13.04 -9.26
CA ARG A 25 20.94 12.59 -7.86
C ARG A 25 21.16 13.76 -6.90
N ALA A 26 21.96 14.75 -7.30
CA ALA A 26 22.15 15.96 -6.51
C ALA A 26 20.86 16.76 -6.39
N ALA A 27 20.06 16.86 -7.46
CA ALA A 27 18.74 17.49 -7.41
C ALA A 27 17.77 16.75 -6.49
N MET A 28 17.68 15.41 -6.60
CA MET A 28 16.87 14.56 -5.72
C MET A 28 17.22 14.77 -4.24
N ASN A 29 18.52 14.83 -3.91
CA ASN A 29 18.96 15.05 -2.53
C ASN A 29 18.54 16.43 -2.00
N ARG A 30 18.53 17.48 -2.84
CA ARG A 30 18.04 18.81 -2.45
C ARG A 30 16.53 18.80 -2.18
N GLU A 31 15.77 18.24 -3.12
CA GLU A 31 14.31 18.10 -2.98
C GLU A 31 13.91 17.31 -1.72
N TRP A 32 14.67 16.26 -1.39
CA TRP A 32 14.48 15.49 -0.17
C TRP A 32 14.81 16.29 1.09
N ALA A 33 15.92 17.02 1.10
CA ALA A 33 16.30 17.87 2.24
C ALA A 33 15.22 18.93 2.52
N GLU A 34 14.69 19.56 1.47
CA GLU A 34 13.56 20.50 1.60
C GLU A 34 12.29 19.82 2.11
N ALA A 35 11.99 18.60 1.65
CA ALA A 35 10.84 17.84 2.13
C ALA A 35 10.95 17.51 3.63
N VAL A 36 12.12 17.06 4.09
CA VAL A 36 12.38 16.74 5.51
C VAL A 36 12.31 18.01 6.38
N LEU A 37 12.79 19.15 5.89
CA LEU A 37 12.63 20.42 6.60
C LEU A 37 11.15 20.81 6.76
N ALA A 38 10.32 20.55 5.75
CA ALA A 38 8.89 20.83 5.79
C ALA A 38 8.09 19.82 6.63
N ASN A 39 8.49 18.55 6.63
CA ASN A 39 7.90 17.49 7.45
C ASN A 39 9.02 16.65 8.10
N PRO A 40 9.43 16.98 9.34
CA PRO A 40 10.46 16.24 10.07
C PRO A 40 10.12 14.78 10.39
N ALA A 41 8.86 14.35 10.21
CA ALA A 41 8.46 12.95 10.38
C ALA A 41 8.86 12.07 9.18
N LEU A 42 9.30 12.65 8.06
CA LEU A 42 9.76 11.89 6.91
C LEU A 42 11.04 11.12 7.22
N PHE A 43 11.02 9.82 6.92
CA PHE A 43 12.14 8.91 7.08
C PHE A 43 12.55 8.33 5.73
N ASP A 44 13.87 8.18 5.51
CA ASP A 44 14.43 7.61 4.28
C ASP A 44 14.53 6.08 4.35
N GLY A 45 13.38 5.43 4.53
CA GLY A 45 13.27 3.98 4.69
C GLY A 45 13.52 3.20 3.40
N PRO A 46 13.82 1.90 3.50
CA PRO A 46 14.03 1.05 2.34
C PRO A 46 12.70 0.85 1.59
N VAL A 47 12.74 0.79 0.27
CA VAL A 47 11.54 0.62 -0.57
C VAL A 47 11.84 -0.26 -1.77
N VAL A 48 10.87 -1.08 -2.17
CA VAL A 48 10.86 -1.81 -3.44
C VAL A 48 10.23 -0.96 -4.55
N LEU A 49 11.00 -0.71 -5.62
CA LEU A 49 10.47 -0.15 -6.87
C LEU A 49 9.95 -1.25 -7.77
N CYS A 50 8.78 -1.02 -8.37
CA CYS A 50 8.29 -1.79 -9.51
C CYS A 50 9.09 -1.39 -10.76
N ALA A 51 9.88 -2.30 -11.30
CA ALA A 51 10.63 -2.13 -12.54
C ALA A 51 9.82 -2.59 -13.78
N GLY A 52 8.81 -3.43 -13.57
CA GLY A 52 7.88 -3.84 -14.62
C GLY A 52 7.00 -5.01 -14.22
N LEU A 53 5.98 -5.26 -15.03
CA LEU A 53 5.05 -6.38 -14.92
C LEU A 53 4.96 -7.09 -16.28
N SER A 54 5.14 -8.41 -16.31
CA SER A 54 4.92 -9.25 -17.49
C SER A 54 3.98 -10.42 -17.19
N ARG A 55 3.29 -10.90 -18.22
CA ARG A 55 2.56 -12.17 -18.21
C ARG A 55 3.48 -13.24 -18.78
N GLU A 56 3.82 -14.25 -17.99
CA GLU A 56 4.70 -15.38 -18.39
C GLU A 56 3.90 -16.63 -18.80
N GLY A 57 2.57 -16.55 -18.74
CA GLY A 57 1.64 -17.63 -19.04
C GLY A 57 0.21 -17.11 -19.18
N ARG A 58 -0.77 -18.00 -19.13
CA ARG A 58 -2.19 -17.61 -19.19
C ARG A 58 -2.61 -16.85 -17.93
N ASP A 59 -2.17 -17.34 -16.78
CA ASP A 59 -2.57 -16.88 -15.45
C ASP A 59 -1.37 -16.60 -14.53
N ASP A 60 -0.15 -16.48 -15.09
CA ASP A 60 1.09 -16.24 -14.35
C ASP A 60 1.61 -14.82 -14.55
N LEU A 61 1.94 -14.15 -13.46
CA LEU A 61 2.52 -12.80 -13.47
C LEU A 61 3.94 -12.78 -12.91
N LEU A 62 4.80 -12.02 -13.57
CA LEU A 62 6.14 -11.71 -13.09
C LEU A 62 6.26 -10.20 -12.83
N VAL A 63 6.62 -9.85 -11.61
CA VAL A 63 6.98 -8.49 -11.22
C VAL A 63 8.49 -8.40 -11.13
N SER A 64 9.09 -7.59 -11.99
CA SER A 64 10.49 -7.21 -11.83
C SER A 64 10.57 -6.03 -10.88
N TRP A 65 11.51 -6.08 -9.93
CA TRP A 65 11.61 -5.09 -8.87
C TRP A 65 13.05 -4.72 -8.53
N SER A 66 13.28 -3.56 -7.93
CA SER A 66 14.63 -3.14 -7.51
C SER A 66 14.63 -2.46 -6.14
N ARG A 67 15.77 -2.57 -5.44
CA ARG A 67 15.99 -1.94 -4.13
C ARG A 67 16.23 -0.44 -4.25
N THR A 68 15.61 0.34 -3.38
CA THR A 68 15.88 1.78 -3.23
C THR A 68 15.58 2.26 -1.81
N THR A 69 15.61 3.58 -1.60
CA THR A 69 15.10 4.22 -0.40
C THR A 69 14.00 5.24 -0.73
N TYR A 70 13.18 5.62 0.25
CA TYR A 70 12.03 6.51 0.07
C TYR A 70 12.41 7.86 -0.58
N ARG A 71 13.63 8.35 -0.33
CA ARG A 71 14.23 9.52 -0.99
C ARG A 71 14.15 9.48 -2.52
N TYR A 72 14.14 8.30 -3.14
CA TYR A 72 13.98 8.16 -4.59
C TYR A 72 12.76 8.92 -5.12
N PHE A 73 11.65 8.96 -4.38
CA PHE A 73 10.44 9.63 -4.81
C PHE A 73 10.54 11.17 -4.82
N ALA A 74 11.58 11.75 -4.24
CA ALA A 74 11.89 13.18 -4.41
C ALA A 74 12.19 13.52 -5.88
N LEU A 75 12.57 12.55 -6.71
CA LEU A 75 12.73 12.72 -8.17
C LEU A 75 11.45 13.23 -8.84
N ARG A 76 10.26 13.04 -8.26
CA ARG A 76 8.99 13.55 -8.82
C ARG A 76 8.96 15.07 -8.92
N ARG A 77 9.81 15.77 -8.16
CA ARG A 77 9.98 17.22 -8.20
C ARG A 77 11.13 17.67 -9.09
N VAL A 78 11.96 16.73 -9.57
CA VAL A 78 13.10 17.03 -10.44
C VAL A 78 12.64 17.06 -11.90
N PRO A 79 12.75 18.20 -12.61
CA PRO A 79 12.31 18.31 -13.99
C PRO A 79 12.98 17.29 -14.92
N GLY A 80 12.18 16.62 -15.75
CA GLY A 80 12.66 15.63 -16.72
C GLY A 80 13.07 14.27 -16.13
N ALA A 81 12.91 14.06 -14.82
CA ALA A 81 13.14 12.76 -14.22
C ALA A 81 11.97 11.80 -14.47
N THR A 82 12.28 10.61 -14.96
CA THR A 82 11.34 9.48 -14.98
C THR A 82 11.45 8.73 -13.65
N VAL A 83 10.32 8.52 -12.98
CA VAL A 83 10.28 7.95 -11.63
C VAL A 83 9.45 6.69 -11.63
N LEU A 84 10.07 5.55 -11.32
CA LEU A 84 9.35 4.31 -11.10
C LEU A 84 8.47 4.41 -9.85
N ARG A 85 7.43 3.59 -9.77
CA ARG A 85 6.52 3.53 -8.62
C ARG A 85 6.93 2.43 -7.65
N SER A 86 6.47 2.50 -6.41
CA SER A 86 6.67 1.40 -5.47
C SER A 86 5.82 0.20 -5.85
N LEU A 87 6.31 -1.00 -5.54
CA LEU A 87 5.45 -2.15 -5.30
C LEU A 87 4.80 -1.96 -3.92
N PHE A 88 3.51 -2.18 -3.80
CA PHE A 88 2.80 -2.07 -2.52
C PHE A 88 1.92 -3.28 -2.26
N VAL A 89 1.61 -3.51 -1.00
CA VAL A 89 0.60 -4.49 -0.57
C VAL A 89 -0.56 -3.75 0.07
N SER A 90 -1.76 -4.32 0.01
CA SER A 90 -2.86 -3.84 0.84
C SER A 90 -3.77 -4.97 1.27
N VAL A 91 -4.51 -4.76 2.35
CA VAL A 91 -5.48 -5.71 2.88
C VAL A 91 -6.89 -5.17 2.74
N ILE A 92 -7.75 -5.95 2.10
CA ILE A 92 -9.19 -5.79 2.11
C ILE A 92 -9.69 -6.51 3.35
N GLN A 93 -10.05 -5.75 4.38
CA GLN A 93 -10.67 -6.27 5.61
C GLN A 93 -12.19 -6.14 5.50
N PRO A 94 -12.91 -7.23 5.18
CA PRO A 94 -14.36 -7.19 5.10
C PRO A 94 -15.00 -7.16 6.49
N THR A 95 -16.18 -6.56 6.55
CA THR A 95 -17.11 -6.74 7.66
C THR A 95 -18.01 -7.95 7.40
N ASP A 96 -18.64 -8.46 8.45
CA ASP A 96 -19.66 -9.51 8.36
C ASP A 96 -20.94 -9.07 7.63
N ASP A 97 -21.20 -7.76 7.54
CA ASP A 97 -22.32 -7.16 6.80
C ASP A 97 -21.99 -6.74 5.36
N GLY A 98 -20.88 -7.25 4.80
CA GLY A 98 -20.58 -7.14 3.37
C GLY A 98 -19.89 -5.85 2.94
N ARG A 99 -19.45 -5.01 3.89
CA ARG A 99 -18.66 -3.79 3.64
C ARG A 99 -17.17 -4.07 3.78
N VAL A 100 -16.34 -3.10 3.45
CA VAL A 100 -14.88 -3.18 3.61
C VAL A 100 -14.34 -1.98 4.38
N LEU A 101 -13.35 -2.21 5.24
CA LEU A 101 -12.66 -1.16 5.99
C LEU A 101 -11.80 -0.31 5.06
N VAL A 102 -11.92 1.02 5.17
CA VAL A 102 -11.06 2.00 4.51
C VAL A 102 -10.56 2.99 5.56
N GLY A 103 -9.26 3.25 5.57
CA GLY A 103 -8.60 4.19 6.48
C GLY A 103 -8.32 5.54 5.82
N ARG A 104 -8.33 6.62 6.59
CA ARG A 104 -7.88 7.95 6.19
C ARG A 104 -6.54 8.26 6.81
N MET A 105 -5.55 8.50 5.96
CA MET A 105 -4.19 8.89 6.34
C MET A 105 -4.21 10.15 7.22
N SER A 106 -3.51 10.08 8.35
CA SER A 106 -3.40 11.18 9.32
C SER A 106 -2.48 12.30 8.81
N ARG A 107 -2.44 13.41 9.55
CA ARG A 107 -1.68 14.61 9.16
C ARG A 107 -0.16 14.43 9.14
N SER A 108 0.37 13.48 9.91
CA SER A 108 1.81 13.22 10.03
C SER A 108 2.35 12.40 8.86
N THR A 109 1.48 11.72 8.12
CA THR A 109 1.85 10.82 7.01
C THR A 109 2.33 11.57 5.76
N ALA A 110 2.89 10.83 4.80
CA ALA A 110 3.31 11.39 3.52
C ALA A 110 2.14 11.80 2.60
N ALA A 111 0.90 11.45 2.93
CA ALA A 111 -0.27 11.83 2.15
C ALA A 111 -1.52 12.10 3.02
N PRO A 112 -1.51 13.20 3.77
CA PRO A 112 -2.58 13.55 4.69
C PRO A 112 -3.96 13.58 4.05
N GLY A 113 -4.94 13.02 4.75
CA GLY A 113 -6.35 13.01 4.35
C GLY A 113 -6.70 12.03 3.22
N ARG A 114 -5.73 11.27 2.70
CA ARG A 114 -5.98 10.28 1.65
C ARG A 114 -6.68 9.05 2.19
N TRP A 115 -7.70 8.58 1.49
CA TRP A 115 -8.38 7.31 1.80
C TRP A 115 -7.75 6.14 1.05
N GLN A 116 -7.49 5.05 1.77
CA GLN A 116 -6.89 3.82 1.26
C GLN A 116 -7.26 2.58 2.09
N PHE A 117 -7.05 1.40 1.54
CA PHE A 117 -7.00 0.17 2.33
C PHE A 117 -5.75 0.15 3.22
N PRO A 118 -5.77 -0.57 4.36
CA PRO A 118 -4.56 -0.78 5.12
C PRO A 118 -3.47 -1.43 4.28
N GLY A 119 -2.23 -0.98 4.42
CA GLY A 119 -1.12 -1.44 3.60
C GLY A 119 -0.10 -0.36 3.27
N GLY A 120 1.11 -0.80 2.95
CA GLY A 120 2.25 0.06 2.66
C GLY A 120 3.05 -0.35 1.44
N SER A 121 4.07 0.46 1.15
CA SER A 121 5.06 0.10 0.14
C SER A 121 5.91 -1.05 0.66
N VAL A 122 6.18 -2.03 -0.20
CA VAL A 122 6.95 -3.21 0.18
C VAL A 122 8.38 -2.80 0.51
N GLU A 123 8.88 -3.34 1.62
CA GLU A 123 10.29 -3.24 1.96
C GLU A 123 11.09 -4.41 1.37
N PRO A 124 12.31 -4.15 0.86
CA PRO A 124 13.15 -5.22 0.35
C PRO A 124 13.60 -6.13 1.50
N PRO A 125 13.70 -7.46 1.27
CA PRO A 125 14.19 -8.38 2.27
C PRO A 125 15.65 -8.08 2.65
N THR A 126 15.98 -8.32 3.91
CA THR A 126 17.33 -8.18 4.44
C THR A 126 18.16 -9.43 4.15
N GLY A 127 19.41 -9.25 3.71
CA GLY A 127 20.29 -10.38 3.38
C GLY A 127 19.84 -11.13 2.13
N ASP A 128 19.94 -12.46 2.16
CA ASP A 128 19.68 -13.35 1.03
C ASP A 128 18.23 -13.90 0.99
N GLU A 129 17.35 -13.43 1.88
CA GLU A 129 15.95 -13.84 1.84
C GLU A 129 15.29 -13.36 0.53
N PRO A 130 14.54 -14.22 -0.17
CA PRO A 130 13.84 -13.81 -1.38
C PRO A 130 12.62 -12.94 -1.01
N LEU A 131 12.33 -11.96 -1.87
CA LEU A 131 11.02 -11.32 -1.87
C LEU A 131 10.08 -12.24 -2.64
N ASP A 132 9.25 -13.01 -1.94
CA ASP A 132 8.25 -13.91 -2.54
C ASP A 132 6.83 -13.51 -2.10
N GLU A 133 5.80 -14.20 -2.64
CA GLU A 133 4.41 -13.92 -2.24
C GLU A 133 4.19 -14.12 -0.73
N GLY A 134 4.92 -15.04 -0.11
CA GLY A 134 4.86 -15.26 1.33
C GLY A 134 5.35 -14.04 2.11
N ALA A 135 6.43 -13.40 1.68
CA ALA A 135 6.96 -12.17 2.24
C ALA A 135 5.98 -11.01 2.08
N LEU A 136 5.39 -10.85 0.88
CA LEU A 136 4.35 -9.85 0.63
C LEU A 136 3.14 -10.04 1.56
N ARG A 137 2.71 -11.28 1.76
CA ARG A 137 1.58 -11.63 2.63
C ARG A 137 1.88 -11.35 4.11
N ARG A 138 3.11 -11.62 4.56
CA ARG A 138 3.56 -11.27 5.92
C ARG A 138 3.59 -9.75 6.11
N HIS A 139 4.10 -9.01 5.13
CA HIS A 139 4.08 -7.54 5.14
C HIS A 139 2.63 -7.03 5.23
N ALA A 140 1.72 -7.54 4.41
CA ALA A 140 0.32 -7.12 4.41
C ALA A 140 -0.37 -7.37 5.78
N ALA A 141 -0.08 -8.50 6.43
CA ALA A 141 -0.59 -8.80 7.77
C ALA A 141 -0.03 -7.84 8.84
N LEU A 142 1.25 -7.48 8.74
CA LEU A 142 1.88 -6.51 9.63
C LEU A 142 1.20 -5.14 9.51
N GLU A 143 1.05 -4.62 8.30
CA GLU A 143 0.40 -3.33 8.02
C GLU A 143 -1.04 -3.30 8.55
N LEU A 144 -1.81 -4.38 8.35
CA LEU A 144 -3.15 -4.48 8.89
C LEU A 144 -3.15 -4.32 10.42
N ALA A 145 -2.24 -5.00 11.11
CA ALA A 145 -2.14 -4.93 12.57
C ALA A 145 -1.66 -3.54 13.03
N GLU A 146 -0.67 -2.96 12.37
CA GLU A 146 -0.08 -1.66 12.73
C GLU A 146 -1.04 -0.49 12.49
N GLU A 147 -1.85 -0.53 11.44
CA GLU A 147 -2.73 0.58 11.08
C GLU A 147 -4.15 0.45 11.64
N THR A 148 -4.60 -0.76 11.97
CA THR A 148 -6.00 -1.01 12.39
C THR A 148 -6.15 -1.76 13.71
N GLY A 149 -5.06 -2.32 14.27
CA GLY A 149 -5.09 -3.16 15.47
C GLY A 149 -5.66 -4.56 15.22
N VAL A 150 -5.94 -4.92 13.96
CA VAL A 150 -6.46 -6.22 13.56
C VAL A 150 -5.30 -7.18 13.29
N ASP A 151 -5.08 -8.10 14.22
CA ASP A 151 -4.03 -9.12 14.11
C ASP A 151 -4.59 -10.39 13.45
N VAL A 152 -4.20 -10.61 12.19
CA VAL A 152 -4.57 -11.78 11.40
C VAL A 152 -3.27 -12.45 10.93
N PRO A 153 -3.10 -13.77 11.16
CA PRO A 153 -1.91 -14.44 10.69
C PRO A 153 -1.84 -14.38 9.16
N ALA A 154 -0.64 -14.18 8.61
CA ALA A 154 -0.44 -14.09 7.17
C ALA A 154 -1.06 -15.28 6.41
N THR A 155 -1.08 -16.48 6.98
CA THR A 155 -1.69 -17.67 6.36
C THR A 155 -3.21 -17.59 6.17
N ALA A 156 -3.90 -16.70 6.89
CA ALA A 156 -5.34 -16.46 6.74
C ALA A 156 -5.65 -15.40 5.68
N LEU A 157 -4.63 -14.70 5.15
CA LEU A 157 -4.79 -13.75 4.06
C LEU A 157 -4.77 -14.48 2.71
N THR A 158 -5.78 -14.21 1.88
CA THR A 158 -5.88 -14.77 0.53
C THR A 158 -5.54 -13.71 -0.50
N ARG A 159 -4.52 -13.92 -1.35
CA ARG A 159 -4.25 -13.00 -2.47
C ARG A 159 -5.45 -13.02 -3.40
N CYS A 160 -6.07 -11.87 -3.63
CA CYS A 160 -7.32 -11.79 -4.38
C CYS A 160 -7.19 -11.00 -5.68
N LEU A 161 -6.28 -10.03 -5.74
CA LEU A 161 -6.15 -9.14 -6.88
C LEU A 161 -4.75 -8.56 -6.96
N ILE A 162 -4.32 -8.27 -8.18
CA ILE A 162 -3.18 -7.42 -8.47
C ILE A 162 -3.70 -6.21 -9.25
N THR A 163 -3.32 -5.00 -8.85
CA THR A 163 -3.60 -3.79 -9.61
C THR A 163 -2.37 -3.36 -10.38
N TYR A 164 -2.57 -2.92 -11.62
CA TYR A 164 -1.52 -2.32 -12.44
C TYR A 164 -1.96 -0.95 -12.95
N GLY A 165 -1.30 0.09 -12.46
CA GLY A 165 -1.57 1.47 -12.86
C GLY A 165 -0.86 1.87 -14.14
N ASP A 166 -1.44 2.80 -14.91
CA ASP A 166 -0.79 3.37 -16.11
C ASP A 166 0.59 3.99 -15.85
N ASP A 167 0.87 4.35 -14.60
CA ASP A 167 2.17 4.87 -14.16
C ASP A 167 3.16 3.78 -13.74
N GLY A 168 2.83 2.51 -13.97
CA GLY A 168 3.65 1.35 -13.65
C GLY A 168 3.56 0.88 -12.20
N GLN A 169 2.68 1.47 -11.37
CA GLN A 169 2.50 1.00 -10.01
C GLN A 169 1.84 -0.38 -9.97
N VAL A 170 2.40 -1.30 -9.18
CA VAL A 170 1.81 -2.61 -8.92
C VAL A 170 1.38 -2.68 -7.46
N GLY A 171 0.12 -3.07 -7.24
CA GLY A 171 -0.44 -3.35 -5.93
C GLY A 171 -0.84 -4.82 -5.80
N VAL A 172 -0.44 -5.47 -4.72
CA VAL A 172 -0.88 -6.85 -4.41
C VAL A 172 -1.88 -6.79 -3.25
N HIS A 173 -3.12 -7.19 -3.53
CA HIS A 173 -4.22 -7.07 -2.59
C HIS A 173 -4.57 -8.43 -1.99
N TYR A 174 -4.69 -8.45 -0.67
CA TYR A 174 -5.05 -9.62 0.11
C TYR A 174 -6.42 -9.44 0.76
N LEU A 175 -7.24 -10.47 0.74
CA LEU A 175 -8.50 -10.54 1.45
C LEU A 175 -8.28 -11.18 2.83
N ALA A 176 -8.69 -10.48 3.88
CA ALA A 176 -8.72 -11.01 5.23
C ALA A 176 -10.07 -11.70 5.54
N PRO A 177 -10.14 -12.58 6.55
CA PRO A 177 -11.41 -13.08 7.08
C PRO A 177 -12.32 -11.94 7.55
N SER A 178 -13.63 -12.09 7.41
CA SER A 178 -14.57 -11.07 7.87
C SER A 178 -14.62 -10.98 9.39
N LEU A 179 -14.81 -9.75 9.88
CA LEU A 179 -14.98 -9.44 11.30
C LEU A 179 -16.18 -8.52 11.50
N PRO A 180 -16.88 -8.56 12.64
CA PRO A 180 -17.95 -7.61 12.91
C PRO A 180 -17.44 -6.16 12.89
N ALA A 181 -18.19 -5.26 12.26
CA ALA A 181 -17.83 -3.85 12.19
C ALA A 181 -17.54 -3.20 13.58
N PRO A 182 -18.30 -3.51 14.66
CA PRO A 182 -17.97 -3.01 15.99
C PRO A 182 -16.60 -3.49 16.50
N VAL A 183 -16.23 -4.74 16.22
CA VAL A 183 -14.92 -5.30 16.62
C VAL A 183 -13.79 -4.57 15.91
N LEU A 184 -13.94 -4.29 14.61
CA LEU A 184 -12.96 -3.52 13.85
C LEU A 184 -12.81 -2.09 14.40
N GLN A 185 -13.92 -1.45 14.76
CA GLN A 185 -13.90 -0.12 15.38
C GLN A 185 -13.21 -0.14 16.74
N ASP A 186 -13.57 -1.08 17.62
CA ASP A 186 -12.97 -1.20 18.95
C ASP A 186 -11.45 -1.43 18.88
N ARG A 187 -10.98 -2.23 17.90
CA ARG A 187 -9.55 -2.48 17.68
C ARG A 187 -8.82 -1.22 17.23
N PHE A 188 -9.39 -0.48 16.28
CA PHE A 188 -8.81 0.77 15.81
C PHE A 188 -8.76 1.82 16.92
N ASP A 189 -9.84 1.96 17.70
CA ASP A 189 -9.90 2.93 18.80
C ASP A 189 -8.88 2.59 19.89
N ALA A 190 -8.71 1.30 20.22
CA ALA A 190 -7.70 0.84 21.16
C ALA A 190 -6.26 1.11 20.66
N LEU A 191 -5.99 0.86 19.38
CA LEU A 191 -4.71 1.19 18.74
C LEU A 191 -4.44 2.70 18.81
N ALA A 192 -5.39 3.52 18.37
CA ALA A 192 -5.25 4.98 18.36
C ALA A 192 -5.01 5.54 19.76
N ALA A 193 -5.72 5.02 20.78
CA ALA A 193 -5.49 5.39 22.17
C ALA A 193 -4.09 4.99 22.66
N ALA A 194 -3.60 3.82 22.27
CA ALA A 194 -2.28 3.34 22.66
C ALA A 194 -1.14 4.12 21.98
N GLU A 195 -1.31 4.56 20.74
CA GLU A 195 -0.37 5.45 20.04
C GLU A 195 -0.36 6.85 20.68
N ALA A 196 -1.54 7.42 20.95
CA ALA A 196 -1.67 8.71 21.62
C ALA A 196 -1.01 8.70 23.01
N ALA A 197 -1.18 7.61 23.78
CA ALA A 197 -0.53 7.43 25.09
C ALA A 197 1.01 7.42 25.00
N ARG A 198 1.58 7.07 23.84
CA ARG A 198 3.02 7.12 23.55
C ARG A 198 3.47 8.43 22.90
N GLY A 199 2.58 9.39 22.74
CA GLY A 199 2.86 10.67 22.08
C GLY A 199 3.10 10.53 20.59
N ARG A 200 2.53 9.50 19.96
CA ARG A 200 2.59 9.26 18.51
C ARG A 200 1.22 9.41 17.89
N ASP A 201 1.19 9.85 16.64
CA ASP A 201 -0.03 9.86 15.84
C ASP A 201 -0.17 8.52 15.10
N PRO A 202 -1.34 7.86 15.14
CA PRO A 202 -1.58 6.70 14.31
C PRO A 202 -1.54 7.06 12.81
N GLU A 203 -1.19 6.10 11.97
CA GLU A 203 -1.12 6.30 10.51
C GLU A 203 -2.50 6.64 9.93
N PHE A 204 -3.55 5.92 10.35
CA PHE A 204 -4.92 6.33 10.09
C PHE A 204 -5.47 7.16 11.24
N ASP A 205 -6.06 8.32 10.93
CA ASP A 205 -6.79 9.13 11.92
C ASP A 205 -8.29 8.78 11.97
N ARG A 206 -8.76 7.96 11.03
CA ARG A 206 -10.15 7.54 10.91
C ARG A 206 -10.26 6.27 10.07
N ILE A 207 -11.17 5.39 10.45
CA ILE A 207 -11.67 4.30 9.59
C ILE A 207 -13.15 4.49 9.27
N VAL A 208 -13.58 3.94 8.13
CA VAL A 208 -14.98 3.83 7.71
C VAL A 208 -15.21 2.48 7.03
N PHE A 209 -16.47 2.05 6.97
CA PHE A 209 -16.86 0.83 6.27
C PHE A 209 -17.67 1.19 5.03
N VAL A 210 -17.17 0.78 3.85
CA VAL A 210 -17.74 1.11 2.54
C VAL A 210 -18.36 -0.15 1.94
N GLY A 211 -19.64 -0.10 1.57
CA GLY A 211 -20.33 -1.21 0.94
C GLY A 211 -20.22 -1.23 -0.59
N SER A 212 -20.08 -0.05 -1.20
CA SER A 212 -20.18 0.09 -2.65
C SER A 212 -19.47 1.34 -3.19
N PRO A 213 -19.09 1.36 -4.49
CA PRO A 213 -18.44 2.52 -5.10
C PRO A 213 -19.18 3.87 -4.94
N PRO A 214 -20.52 3.95 -5.03
CA PRO A 214 -21.26 5.22 -4.84
C PRO A 214 -21.10 5.88 -3.48
N GLU A 215 -20.59 5.17 -2.47
CA GLU A 215 -20.32 5.74 -1.14
C GLU A 215 -18.97 6.48 -1.09
N LEU A 216 -18.00 6.11 -1.93
CA LEU A 216 -16.65 6.71 -1.91
C LEU A 216 -16.66 8.23 -2.13
N PRO A 217 -17.41 8.82 -3.08
CA PRO A 217 -17.44 10.27 -3.27
C PRO A 217 -17.94 11.06 -2.05
N ARG A 218 -18.55 10.40 -1.05
CA ARG A 218 -18.99 11.04 0.21
C ARG A 218 -17.85 11.20 1.21
N LEU A 219 -16.71 10.55 0.96
CA LEU A 219 -15.52 10.65 1.79
C LEU A 219 -14.68 11.85 1.34
N GLU A 220 -14.67 12.91 2.15
CA GLU A 220 -13.87 14.10 1.89
C GLU A 220 -12.37 13.77 1.89
N GLY A 221 -11.66 14.26 0.87
CA GLY A 221 -10.23 14.05 0.67
C GLY A 221 -9.90 13.22 -0.57
N PRO A 222 -8.60 13.12 -0.94
CA PRO A 222 -8.18 12.32 -2.08
C PRO A 222 -8.35 10.82 -1.80
N HIS A 223 -8.55 10.02 -2.83
CA HIS A 223 -8.54 8.55 -2.75
C HIS A 223 -7.35 8.00 -3.51
N VAL A 224 -6.78 6.87 -3.07
CA VAL A 224 -5.85 6.11 -3.91
C VAL A 224 -6.56 5.63 -5.18
N VAL A 225 -5.86 5.66 -6.31
CA VAL A 225 -6.46 5.42 -7.64
C VAL A 225 -7.06 4.02 -7.80
N TYR A 226 -6.60 3.05 -7.03
CA TYR A 226 -7.12 1.68 -7.03
C TYR A 226 -8.33 1.47 -6.10
N LEU A 227 -8.66 2.43 -5.22
CA LEU A 227 -9.68 2.22 -4.18
C LEU A 227 -11.05 1.90 -4.80
N GLU A 228 -11.54 2.73 -5.72
CA GLU A 228 -12.84 2.50 -6.36
C GLU A 228 -12.90 1.19 -7.16
N PRO A 229 -11.92 0.87 -8.04
CA PRO A 229 -11.91 -0.40 -8.76
C PRO A 229 -11.95 -1.61 -7.84
N VAL A 230 -11.20 -1.58 -6.74
CA VAL A 230 -11.15 -2.68 -5.78
C VAL A 230 -12.44 -2.77 -4.96
N VAL A 231 -13.02 -1.65 -4.50
CA VAL A 231 -14.34 -1.66 -3.83
C VAL A 231 -15.44 -2.20 -4.76
N ARG A 232 -15.39 -1.88 -6.05
CA ARG A 232 -16.30 -2.44 -7.06
C ARG A 232 -16.11 -3.95 -7.23
N TRP A 233 -14.87 -4.42 -7.17
CA TRP A 233 -14.54 -5.85 -7.25
C TRP A 233 -15.03 -6.59 -5.99
N THR A 234 -14.87 -6.01 -4.80
CA THR A 234 -15.29 -6.62 -3.53
C THR A 234 -16.81 -6.66 -3.38
N SER A 235 -17.52 -5.60 -3.77
CA SER A 235 -18.98 -5.52 -3.63
C SER A 235 -19.72 -6.60 -4.42
N ARG A 236 -19.08 -7.22 -5.41
CA ARG A 236 -19.62 -8.34 -6.21
C ARG A 236 -19.35 -9.71 -5.58
N ARG A 237 -18.47 -9.80 -4.59
CA ARG A 237 -17.97 -11.07 -4.02
C ARG A 237 -18.23 -11.23 -2.53
N VAL A 238 -18.21 -10.13 -1.77
CA VAL A 238 -18.44 -10.12 -0.31
C VAL A 238 -19.93 -9.91 0.01
N GLY A 239 -20.72 -9.35 -0.91
CA GLY A 239 -22.17 -9.16 -0.78
C GLY A 239 -23.04 -10.32 -1.31
N SER A 240 -22.45 -11.51 -1.49
CA SER A 240 -23.12 -12.72 -2.02
C SER A 240 -23.41 -13.74 -0.92
#